data_AF-A0A3P1CLT4-F1
#
_entry.id   AF-A0A3P1CLT4-F1
#
_cell.length_a   1.000
_cell.length_b   1.000
_cell.length_c   1.000
_cell.angle_alpha   90.00
_cell.angle_beta   90.00
_cell.angle_gamma   90.00
#
_symmetry.space_group_name_H-M   'P 1'
#
loop_
_entity.id
_entity.type
_entity.pdbx_description
1 polymer ?
#
loop_
_entity_poly.entity_id
_entity_poly.type
_entity_poly.pdbx_seq_one_letter_code
_entity_poly.pdbx_strand_id
1 'polypeptide(L)'
;MILYFFLEASDSPCVCSADLETLMDVLNGFIAVGNVLSSAFLLDDDGTRIDLPVDAFDGLPMARGMHNLTKEYHSLLRVKSRA
;
A
#
# COMPACT_ATOMS: atom_id res chain seq x y z
N MET A 1 -1.38 -7.12 16.62
CA MET A 1 -1.03 -6.14 15.57
C MET A 1 -2.23 -5.28 15.18
N ILE A 2 -2.11 -3.95 15.13
CA ILE A 2 -3.19 -2.99 14.82
C ILE A 2 -2.75 -2.05 13.69
N LEU A 3 -3.62 -1.83 12.69
CA LEU A 3 -3.37 -0.86 11.60
C LEU A 3 -3.89 0.53 11.93
N TYR A 4 -3.03 1.52 11.71
CA TYR A 4 -3.35 2.94 11.78
C TYR A 4 -3.14 3.55 10.40
N PHE A 5 -4.10 4.38 9.96
CA PHE A 5 -3.94 5.13 8.72
C PHE A 5 -4.54 6.54 8.80
N PHE A 6 -3.96 7.44 8.01
CA PHE A 6 -4.34 8.84 7.92
C PHE A 6 -4.70 9.16 6.47
N LEU A 7 -5.88 9.74 6.28
CA LEU A 7 -6.31 10.26 4.99
C LEU A 7 -6.03 11.76 4.95
N GLU A 8 -5.65 12.31 3.80
CA GLU A 8 -5.36 13.74 3.67
C GLU A 8 -6.53 14.65 4.07
N ALA A 9 -7.76 14.17 3.95
CA ALA A 9 -8.97 14.92 4.29
C ALA A 9 -9.31 14.92 5.80
N SER A 10 -8.54 14.24 6.64
CA SER A 10 -8.84 14.04 8.07
C SER A 10 -7.64 14.29 8.97
N ASP A 11 -7.81 15.14 9.97
CA ASP A 11 -6.82 15.41 11.02
C ASP A 11 -6.71 14.29 12.06
N SER A 12 -7.64 13.32 12.05
CA SER A 12 -7.65 12.19 12.99
C SER A 12 -7.28 10.87 12.31
N PRO A 13 -6.48 10.00 12.98
CA PRO A 13 -6.22 8.65 12.49
C PRO A 13 -7.50 7.84 12.47
N CYS A 14 -7.71 7.10 11.38
CA CYS A 14 -8.73 6.07 11.34
C CYS A 14 -8.15 4.78 11.93
N VAL A 15 -8.89 4.18 12.87
CA VAL A 15 -8.54 2.92 13.53
C VAL A 15 -9.78 2.04 13.49
N CYS A 16 -9.68 0.84 12.95
CA CYS A 16 -10.80 -0.10 12.94
C CYS A 16 -10.27 -1.52 13.16
N SER A 17 -10.82 -2.30 14.08
CA SER A 17 -10.64 -3.76 14.16
C SER A 17 -9.26 -4.34 14.56
N ALA A 18 -9.31 -5.53 15.17
CA ALA A 18 -8.14 -6.38 15.44
C ALA A 18 -7.83 -7.33 14.26
N ASP A 19 -8.72 -7.41 13.28
CA ASP A 19 -8.57 -8.26 12.10
C ASP A 19 -8.04 -7.45 10.91
N LEU A 20 -6.87 -7.87 10.41
CA LEU A 20 -6.13 -7.17 9.36
C LEU A 20 -6.86 -7.21 8.01
N GLU A 21 -7.54 -8.30 7.67
CA GLU A 21 -8.24 -8.42 6.38
C GLU A 21 -9.38 -7.41 6.30
N THR A 22 -10.21 -7.35 7.34
CA THR A 22 -11.29 -6.36 7.45
C THR A 22 -10.75 -4.92 7.36
N LEU A 23 -9.62 -4.64 8.00
CA LEU A 23 -8.94 -3.35 7.95
C LEU A 23 -8.52 -2.93 6.54
N MET A 24 -7.93 -3.88 5.82
CA MET A 24 -7.48 -3.68 4.45
C MET A 24 -8.64 -3.41 3.51
N ASP A 25 -9.77 -4.12 3.66
CA ASP A 25 -10.96 -3.89 2.86
C ASP A 25 -11.58 -2.51 3.11
N VAL A 26 -11.61 -2.07 4.37
CA VAL A 26 -12.09 -0.72 4.73
C VAL A 26 -11.18 0.35 4.13
N LEU A 27 -9.86 0.22 4.29
CA LEU A 27 -8.88 1.12 3.71
C LEU A 27 -9.05 1.19 2.19
N ASN A 28 -9.11 0.05 1.51
CA ASN A 28 -9.31 -0.03 0.06
C ASN A 28 -10.62 0.65 -0.36
N GLY A 29 -11.70 0.53 0.44
CA GLY A 29 -12.95 1.24 0.22
C GLY A 29 -12.79 2.76 0.24
N PHE A 30 -12.05 3.32 1.20
CA PHE A 30 -11.77 4.76 1.25
C PHE A 30 -10.98 5.23 0.03
N ILE A 31 -9.96 4.49 -0.37
CA ILE A 31 -9.15 4.84 -1.54
C ILE A 31 -9.95 4.72 -2.84
N ALA A 32 -10.80 3.70 -2.98
CA ALA A 32 -11.66 3.53 -4.15
C ALA A 32 -12.66 4.67 -4.34
N VAL A 33 -13.08 5.33 -3.24
CA VAL A 33 -13.94 6.53 -3.26
C VAL A 33 -13.15 7.80 -3.64
N GLY A 34 -11.83 7.72 -3.74
CA GLY A 34 -10.95 8.81 -4.13
C GLY A 34 -10.29 9.53 -2.95
N ASN A 35 -10.32 8.97 -1.74
CA ASN A 35 -9.51 9.50 -0.65
C ASN A 35 -8.03 9.21 -0.90
N VAL A 36 -7.17 10.14 -0.51
CA VAL A 36 -5.73 10.00 -0.63
C VAL A 36 -5.18 9.57 0.72
N LEU A 37 -4.47 8.44 0.74
CA LEU A 37 -3.74 7.99 1.91
C LEU A 37 -2.52 8.91 2.11
N SER A 38 -2.37 9.47 3.31
CA SER A 38 -1.23 10.31 3.69
C SER A 38 -0.14 9.49 4.40
N SER A 39 -0.54 8.60 5.31
CA SER A 39 0.37 7.67 5.97
C SER A 39 -0.37 6.44 6.50
N ALA A 40 0.35 5.33 6.63
CA ALA A 40 -0.14 4.12 7.27
C ALA A 40 0.98 3.41 8.04
N PHE A 41 0.66 2.83 9.19
CA PHE A 41 1.61 2.03 9.96
C PHE A 41 0.89 0.95 10.78
N LEU A 42 1.61 -0.15 11.02
CA LEU A 42 1.18 -1.20 11.94
C LEU A 42 1.86 -1.01 13.29
N LEU A 43 1.11 -1.23 14.36
CA LEU A 43 1.65 -1.37 15.70
C LEU A 43 1.56 -2.85 16.07
N ASP A 44 2.72 -3.48 16.29
CA ASP A 44 2.75 -4.86 16.78
C ASP A 44 2.40 -4.94 18.27
N ASP A 45 2.17 -6.15 18.78
CA ASP A 45 1.78 -6.38 20.18
C ASP A 45 2.90 -5.97 21.16
N ASP A 46 4.16 -5.96 20.70
CA ASP A 46 5.32 -5.43 21.42
C ASP A 46 5.45 -3.89 21.34
N GLY A 47 4.50 -3.20 20.70
CA GLY A 47 4.52 -1.75 20.49
C GLY A 47 5.45 -1.29 19.37
N THR A 48 6.05 -2.22 18.61
CA THR A 48 6.91 -1.91 17.48
C THR A 48 6.08 -1.31 16.34
N ARG A 49 6.45 -0.10 15.90
CA ARG A 49 5.85 0.56 14.75
C ARG A 49 6.52 0.11 13.46
N ILE A 50 5.71 -0.35 12.51
CA ILE A 50 6.14 -0.72 11.17
C ILE A 50 5.43 0.23 10.19
N ASP A 51 6.17 1.15 9.60
CA ASP A 51 5.63 2.05 8.58
C ASP A 51 5.33 1.29 7.30
N LEU A 52 4.14 1.52 6.75
CA LEU A 52 3.69 0.90 5.52
C LEU A 52 3.87 1.87 4.33
N PRO A 53 4.28 1.36 3.16
CA PRO A 53 4.44 2.19 1.97
C PRO A 53 3.07 2.63 1.46
N VAL A 54 2.81 3.93 1.52
CA VAL A 54 1.54 4.55 1.09
C VAL A 54 1.22 4.20 -0.37
N ASP A 55 2.24 4.13 -1.22
CA ASP A 55 2.16 3.75 -2.63
C ASP A 55 1.58 2.35 -2.85
N ALA A 56 1.62 1.47 -1.86
CA ALA A 56 1.01 0.14 -1.96
C ALA A 56 -0.53 0.17 -1.82
N PHE A 57 -1.09 1.32 -1.41
CA PHE A 57 -2.52 1.52 -1.17
C PHE A 57 -3.07 2.66 -2.03
N ASP A 58 -2.48 2.91 -3.19
CA ASP A 58 -2.92 3.93 -4.15
C ASP A 58 -4.22 3.56 -4.89
N GLY A 59 -4.76 2.37 -4.63
CA GLY A 59 -5.96 1.83 -5.29
C GLY A 59 -5.74 1.52 -6.77
N LEU A 60 -4.51 1.70 -7.28
CA LEU A 60 -4.18 1.35 -8.64
C LEU A 60 -4.03 -0.17 -8.74
N PRO A 61 -4.51 -0.79 -9.83
CA PRO A 61 -4.32 -2.21 -10.02
C PRO A 61 -2.82 -2.55 -10.04
N MET A 62 -2.39 -3.44 -9.14
CA MET A 62 -1.04 -4.00 -9.09
C MET A 62 -0.57 -4.53 -10.45
N ALA A 63 -1.50 -4.93 -11.32
CA ALA A 63 -1.26 -5.33 -12.70
C ALA A 63 -0.43 -4.30 -13.49
N ARG A 64 -0.60 -2.99 -13.24
CA ARG A 64 0.15 -1.94 -13.94
C ARG A 64 1.62 -1.92 -13.50
N GLY A 65 1.87 -2.04 -12.20
CA GLY A 65 3.22 -2.18 -11.64
C GLY A 65 3.90 -3.46 -12.12
N MET A 66 3.18 -4.58 -12.09
CA MET A 66 3.63 -5.89 -12.56
C MET A 66 4.00 -5.87 -14.06
N HIS A 67 3.18 -5.20 -14.88
CA HIS A 67 3.42 -5.07 -16.32
C HIS A 67 4.66 -4.22 -16.61
N ASN A 68 4.85 -3.13 -15.87
CA ASN A 68 6.04 -2.28 -16.02
C ASN A 68 7.31 -3.03 -15.59
N LEU A 69 7.26 -3.75 -14.47
CA LEU A 69 8.37 -4.57 -14.00
C LEU A 69 8.73 -5.67 -15.01
N THR A 70 7.70 -6.32 -15.59
CA THR A 70 7.89 -7.33 -16.64
C THR A 70 8.59 -6.74 -17.87
N LYS A 71 8.20 -5.53 -18.29
CA LYS A 71 8.84 -4.82 -19.41
C LYS A 71 10.29 -4.48 -19.13
N GLU A 72 10.58 -3.93 -17.95
CA GLU A 72 11.96 -3.59 -17.56
C GLU A 72 12.84 -4.84 -17.48
N TYR A 73 12.34 -5.91 -16.90
CA TYR A 73 13.03 -7.20 -16.84
C TYR A 73 13.40 -7.72 -18.23
N HIS A 74 12.43 -7.71 -19.16
CA HIS A 74 12.71 -8.11 -20.55
C HIS A 74 13.68 -7.17 -21.28
N SER A 75 13.66 -5.87 -20.96
CA SER A 75 14.62 -4.89 -21.51
C SER A 75 16.05 -5.23 -21.07
N LEU A 76 16.25 -5.46 -19.77
CA LEU A 76 17.56 -5.82 -19.21
C LEU A 76 18.12 -7.13 -19.77
N LEU A 77 17.26 -8.15 -19.91
CA LEU A 77 17.65 -9.43 -20.52
C LEU A 77 18.10 -9.27 -21.98
N ARG A 78 17.44 -8.39 -22.75
CA ARG A 78 17.84 -8.10 -24.14
C ARG A 78 19.17 -7.36 -24.22
N VAL A 79 19.43 -6.45 -23.28
CA VAL A 79 20.72 -5.73 -23.20
C VAL A 79 21.86 -6.69 -22.86
N LYS A 80 21.63 -7.64 -21.93
CA LYS A 80 22.64 -8.62 -21.52
C LYS A 80 22.97 -9.67 -22.61
N SER A 81 22.08 -9.89 -23.58
CA SER A 81 22.28 -10.80 -24.71
C SER A 81 23.16 -10.23 -25.83
N ARG A 82 23.54 -8.95 -25.78
CA ARG A 82 24.38 -8.26 -26.79
C ARG A 82 25.81 -7.96 -26.33
N ALA A 83 26.21 -8.47 -25.17
CA ALA A 83 27.59 -8.41 -24.67
C ALA A 83 28.31 -9.75 -24.92
#